data_AF-A0A1I7XDV2-F1
#
_entry.id   AF-A0A1I7XDV2-F1
#
_cell.length_a   1.000
_cell.length_b   1.000
_cell.length_c   1.000
_cell.angle_alpha   90.00
_cell.angle_beta   90.00
_cell.angle_gamma   90.00
#
_symmetry.space_group_name_H-M   'P 1'
#
loop_
_entity.id
_entity.type
_entity.pdbx_description
1 polymer ?
#
loop_
_entity_poly.entity_id
_entity_poly.type
_entity_poly.pdbx_seq_one_letter_code
_entity_poly.pdbx_strand_id
1 'polypeptide(L)'
;MLENVPRAPGKRSTTERIDRIIRRLSEGNRRLTARDIYNEMKAYPECSLSVRSIRRRLVEAGLNGRIVRKKPLVSLKNRRARVAFAREHLTWSTADWTKVVFSDESKFNRFGSDGKKYVRRRPGEEFMPKCTIPTIKHGGGSVMVWAAFNRNGPGPLHIVEAIMDSTS
;
A
#
# COMPACT_ATOMS: atom_id res chain seq x y z
N MET A 1 -25.83 13.75 -41.41
CA MET A 1 -25.08 13.18 -40.26
C MET A 1 -24.77 14.33 -39.32
N LEU A 2 -25.24 14.32 -38.07
CA LEU A 2 -24.96 15.37 -37.09
C LEU A 2 -23.60 15.07 -36.42
N GLU A 3 -22.59 15.89 -36.71
CA GLU A 3 -21.29 15.79 -36.08
C GLU A 3 -21.36 16.21 -34.61
N ASN A 4 -20.96 15.32 -33.69
CA ASN A 4 -20.84 15.64 -32.27
C ASN A 4 -19.57 16.47 -32.05
N VAL A 5 -19.70 17.79 -32.12
CA VAL A 5 -18.61 18.72 -31.80
C VAL A 5 -18.27 18.60 -30.30
N PRO A 6 -16.98 18.51 -29.91
CA PRO A 6 -16.59 18.48 -28.51
C PRO A 6 -17.11 19.72 -27.78
N ARG A 7 -17.85 19.51 -26.69
CA ARG A 7 -18.38 20.59 -25.85
C ARG A 7 -17.21 21.47 -25.36
N ALA A 8 -17.30 22.77 -25.60
CA ALA A 8 -16.28 23.72 -25.13
C ALA A 8 -16.02 23.52 -23.63
N PRO A 9 -14.74 23.52 -23.19
CA PRO A 9 -14.43 23.32 -21.78
C PRO A 9 -15.07 24.44 -20.96
N GLY A 10 -16.05 24.08 -20.13
CA GLY A 10 -16.73 25.04 -19.27
C GLY A 10 -15.75 25.78 -18.36
N LYS A 11 -16.03 27.06 -18.07
CA LYS A 11 -15.19 27.92 -17.21
C LYS A 11 -14.80 27.18 -15.92
N ARG A 12 -13.50 27.21 -15.61
CA ARG A 12 -12.94 26.59 -14.40
C ARG A 12 -13.44 27.35 -13.18
N SER A 13 -14.09 26.65 -12.25
CA SER A 13 -14.59 27.23 -10.99
C SER A 13 -13.50 27.41 -9.91
N THR A 14 -12.26 26.99 -10.20
CA THR A 14 -11.13 27.01 -9.27
C THR A 14 -10.04 27.96 -9.76
N THR A 15 -9.35 28.59 -8.81
CA THR A 15 -8.16 29.41 -9.06
C THR A 15 -6.89 28.58 -8.87
N GLU A 16 -5.75 29.06 -9.37
CA GLU A 16 -4.45 28.40 -9.16
C GLU A 16 -4.05 28.29 -7.68
N ARG A 17 -4.51 29.22 -6.83
CA ARG A 17 -4.32 29.13 -5.38
C ARG A 17 -5.08 27.92 -4.81
N ILE A 18 -6.34 27.74 -5.20
CA ILE A 18 -7.19 26.63 -4.78
C ILE A 18 -6.61 25.29 -5.26
N ASP A 19 -6.18 25.21 -6.52
CA ASP A 19 -5.61 23.99 -7.10
C ASP A 19 -4.32 23.56 -6.36
N ARG A 20 -3.50 24.53 -5.93
CA ARG A 20 -2.32 24.28 -5.08
C ARG A 20 -2.68 23.75 -3.69
N ILE A 21 -3.72 24.28 -3.05
CA ILE A 21 -4.17 23.82 -1.73
C ILE A 21 -4.69 22.37 -1.83
N ILE A 22 -5.54 22.08 -2.81
CA ILE A 22 -6.07 20.72 -3.06
C ILE A 22 -4.92 19.71 -3.25
N ARG A 23 -3.91 20.10 -4.04
CA ARG A 23 -2.73 19.25 -4.27
C ARG A 23 -1.96 19.01 -2.96
N ARG A 24 -1.68 20.06 -2.19
CA ARG A 24 -0.94 19.96 -0.92
C ARG A 24 -1.65 19.07 0.10
N LEU A 25 -2.96 19.21 0.26
CA LEU A 25 -3.75 18.36 1.16
C LEU A 25 -3.62 16.89 0.77
N SER A 26 -3.80 16.58 -0.52
CA SER A 26 -3.65 15.21 -1.01
C SER A 26 -2.23 14.68 -0.90
N GLU A 27 -1.20 15.50 -1.08
CA GLU A 27 0.20 15.08 -0.99
C GLU A 27 0.68 14.88 0.45
N GLY A 28 0.15 15.69 1.38
CA GLY A 28 0.37 15.58 2.82
C GLY A 28 -0.19 14.28 3.37
N ASN A 29 -1.43 13.94 2.99
CA ASN A 29 -2.05 12.65 3.32
C ASN A 29 -2.66 11.99 2.07
N ARG A 30 -1.91 11.04 1.52
CA ARG A 30 -2.26 10.29 0.31
C ARG A 30 -3.52 9.43 0.45
N ARG A 31 -4.10 9.30 1.65
CA ARG A 31 -5.32 8.51 1.91
C ARG A 31 -6.59 9.34 1.87
N LEU A 32 -6.49 10.67 1.84
CA LEU A 32 -7.66 11.53 1.80
C LEU A 32 -8.46 11.29 0.52
N THR A 33 -9.76 11.12 0.69
CA THR A 33 -10.72 11.07 -0.42
C THR A 33 -11.00 12.48 -0.95
N ALA A 34 -11.65 12.56 -2.11
CA ALA A 34 -12.08 13.87 -2.61
C ALA A 34 -13.14 14.52 -1.70
N ARG A 35 -13.87 13.73 -0.91
CA ARG A 35 -14.84 14.23 0.06
C ARG A 35 -14.13 14.78 1.30
N ASP A 36 -13.09 14.11 1.78
CA ASP A 36 -12.31 14.60 2.92
C ASP A 36 -11.65 15.94 2.58
N ILE A 37 -11.00 16.02 1.42
CA ILE A 37 -10.43 17.28 0.92
C ILE A 37 -11.52 18.35 0.75
N TYR A 38 -12.73 17.99 0.31
CA TYR A 38 -13.83 18.94 0.25
C TYR A 38 -14.21 19.50 1.63
N ASN A 39 -14.24 18.66 2.65
CA ASN A 39 -14.52 19.09 4.02
C ASN A 39 -13.42 20.01 4.55
N GLU A 40 -12.14 19.70 4.30
CA GLU A 40 -11.00 20.59 4.63
C GLU A 40 -11.10 21.94 3.92
N MET A 41 -11.56 21.94 2.67
CA MET A 41 -11.72 23.15 1.88
C MET A 41 -12.87 24.05 2.35
N LYS A 42 -13.77 23.58 3.23
CA LYS A 42 -14.83 24.43 3.80
C LYS A 42 -14.28 25.57 4.67
N ALA A 43 -13.05 25.44 5.15
CA ALA A 43 -12.35 26.52 5.87
C ALA A 43 -12.00 27.73 4.97
N TYR A 44 -12.25 27.63 3.66
CA TYR A 44 -12.02 28.69 2.67
C TYR A 44 -13.37 29.11 2.05
N PRO A 45 -14.13 30.03 2.68
CA PRO A 45 -15.48 30.41 2.26
C PRO A 45 -15.55 31.02 0.85
N GLU A 46 -14.43 31.53 0.35
CA GLU A 46 -14.29 32.10 -0.99
C GLU A 46 -14.42 31.06 -2.13
N CYS A 47 -14.56 29.78 -1.79
CA CYS A 47 -14.51 28.66 -2.71
C CYS A 47 -15.86 27.93 -2.83
N SER A 48 -16.70 28.29 -3.81
CA SER A 48 -17.86 27.45 -4.19
C SER A 48 -17.39 26.21 -4.97
N LEU A 49 -16.91 25.20 -4.24
CA LEU A 49 -16.38 23.97 -4.81
C LEU A 49 -17.34 22.81 -4.64
N SER A 50 -17.34 21.92 -5.63
CA SER A 50 -17.95 20.60 -5.51
C SER A 50 -16.88 19.54 -5.33
N VAL A 51 -17.26 18.40 -4.75
CA VAL A 51 -16.40 17.19 -4.70
C VAL A 51 -15.95 16.78 -6.12
N ARG A 52 -16.79 17.00 -7.14
CA ARG A 52 -16.47 16.73 -8.54
C ARG A 52 -15.35 17.64 -9.04
N SER A 53 -15.40 18.93 -8.71
CA SER A 53 -14.34 19.89 -9.05
C SER A 53 -13.01 19.42 -8.46
N ILE A 54 -12.98 19.09 -7.17
CA ILE A 54 -11.78 18.57 -6.48
C ILE A 54 -11.26 17.29 -7.13
N ARG A 55 -12.14 16.33 -7.44
CA ARG A 55 -11.73 15.10 -8.13
C ARG A 55 -11.06 15.40 -9.47
N ARG A 56 -11.61 16.34 -10.25
CA ARG A 56 -11.02 16.77 -11.53
C ARG A 56 -9.64 17.39 -11.33
N ARG A 57 -9.47 18.25 -10.33
CA ARG A 57 -8.17 18.85 -9.97
C ARG A 57 -7.11 17.82 -9.61
N LEU A 58 -7.50 16.82 -8.82
CA LEU A 58 -6.61 15.73 -8.42
C LEU A 58 -6.16 14.91 -9.64
N VAL A 59 -7.07 14.58 -10.55
CA VAL A 59 -6.76 13.84 -11.78
C VAL A 59 -5.83 14.65 -12.68
N GLU A 60 -6.08 15.95 -12.87
CA GLU A 60 -5.20 16.85 -13.63
C GLU A 60 -3.80 16.94 -13.02
N ALA A 61 -3.67 16.85 -11.69
CA ALA A 61 -2.39 16.79 -11.00
C ALA A 61 -1.70 15.40 -11.02
N GLY A 62 -2.32 14.41 -11.68
CA GLY A 62 -1.87 13.02 -11.74
C GLY A 62 -2.16 12.19 -10.48
N LEU A 63 -2.87 12.76 -9.49
CA LEU A 63 -3.19 12.15 -8.20
C LEU A 63 -4.43 11.25 -8.31
N ASN A 64 -4.27 10.16 -9.03
CA ASN A 64 -5.33 9.22 -9.28
C ASN A 64 -5.58 8.31 -8.09
N GLY A 65 -6.85 7.94 -7.88
CA GLY A 65 -7.21 6.91 -6.92
C GLY A 65 -6.71 5.54 -7.39
N ARG A 66 -5.91 4.86 -6.57
CA ARG A 66 -5.37 3.52 -6.84
C ARG A 66 -5.47 2.66 -5.60
N ILE A 67 -5.61 1.36 -5.81
CA ILE A 67 -5.57 0.39 -4.72
C ILE A 67 -4.17 0.42 -4.09
N VAL A 68 -4.14 0.50 -2.76
CA VAL A 68 -2.91 0.53 -1.98
C VAL A 68 -2.17 -0.81 -2.09
N ARG A 69 -0.83 -0.78 -2.10
CA ARG A 69 -0.04 -1.99 -1.93
C ARG A 69 0.17 -2.26 -0.45
N LYS A 70 -0.17 -3.48 -0.02
CA LYS A 70 0.16 -4.00 1.32
C LYS A 70 1.61 -4.46 1.28
N LYS A 71 2.47 -3.80 2.06
CA LYS A 71 3.90 -4.13 2.12
C LYS A 71 4.38 -4.02 3.57
N PRO A 72 5.24 -4.94 4.04
CA PRO A 72 5.85 -4.81 5.35
C PRO A 72 6.70 -3.53 5.37
N LEU A 73 6.61 -2.78 6.47
CA LEU A 73 7.49 -1.64 6.69
C LEU A 73 8.87 -2.17 7.08
N VAL A 74 9.80 -2.16 6.12
CA VAL A 74 11.19 -2.59 6.35
C VAL A 74 12.04 -1.37 6.68
N SER A 75 12.67 -1.38 7.86
CA SER A 75 13.60 -0.34 8.31
C SER A 75 14.80 -0.19 7.37
N LEU A 76 15.45 0.97 7.37
CA LEU A 76 16.64 1.18 6.53
C LEU A 76 17.77 0.19 6.87
N LYS A 77 17.95 -0.13 8.16
CA LYS A 77 18.87 -1.17 8.64
C LYS A 77 18.56 -2.52 7.99
N ASN A 78 17.31 -2.97 8.07
CA ASN A 78 16.90 -4.26 7.52
C ASN A 78 16.99 -4.28 5.99
N ARG A 79 16.74 -3.16 5.30
CA ARG A 79 16.95 -3.06 3.85
C ARG A 79 18.41 -3.29 3.48
N ARG A 80 19.35 -2.65 4.19
CA ARG A 80 20.79 -2.83 3.98
C ARG A 80 21.22 -4.27 4.22
N ALA A 81 20.77 -4.87 5.34
CA ALA A 81 21.06 -6.27 5.67
C ALA A 81 20.56 -7.23 4.59
N ARG A 82 19.33 -7.03 4.08
CA ARG A 82 18.77 -7.84 2.99
C ARG A 82 19.57 -7.74 1.70
N VAL A 83 20.05 -6.55 1.35
CA VAL A 83 20.89 -6.36 0.16
C VAL A 83 22.26 -7.03 0.34
N ALA A 84 22.87 -6.92 1.53
CA ALA A 84 24.13 -7.59 1.84
C ALA A 84 24.00 -9.12 1.73
N PHE A 85 22.98 -9.69 2.39
CA PHE A 85 22.66 -11.11 2.31
C PHE A 85 22.48 -11.58 0.85
N ALA A 86 21.70 -10.85 0.05
CA ALA A 86 21.47 -11.20 -1.34
C ALA A 86 22.73 -11.15 -2.21
N ARG A 87 23.67 -10.24 -1.90
CA ARG A 87 24.97 -10.16 -2.60
C ARG A 87 25.89 -11.31 -2.22
N GLU A 88 25.95 -11.64 -0.93
CA GLU A 88 26.76 -12.73 -0.40
C GLU A 88 26.35 -14.09 -0.98
N HIS A 89 25.05 -14.30 -1.18
CA HIS A 89 24.50 -15.56 -1.70
C HIS A 89 24.23 -15.52 -3.21
N LEU A 90 24.72 -14.49 -3.92
CA LEU A 90 24.45 -14.31 -5.35
C LEU A 90 25.07 -15.42 -6.22
N THR A 91 26.23 -15.93 -5.81
CA THR A 91 27.00 -16.96 -6.52
C THR A 91 26.69 -18.38 -6.06
N TRP A 92 25.77 -18.55 -5.11
CA TRP A 92 25.41 -19.86 -4.60
C TRP A 92 24.81 -20.74 -5.70
N SER A 93 25.34 -21.95 -5.82
CA SER A 93 24.86 -22.92 -6.79
C SER A 93 23.56 -23.56 -6.33
N THR A 94 22.89 -24.28 -7.23
CA THR A 94 21.74 -25.10 -6.85
C THR A 94 22.10 -26.10 -5.75
N ALA A 95 23.31 -26.67 -5.78
CA ALA A 95 23.80 -27.62 -4.77
C ALA A 95 24.02 -26.98 -3.39
N ASP A 96 24.24 -25.66 -3.33
CA ASP A 96 24.33 -24.95 -2.05
C ASP A 96 22.94 -24.69 -1.49
N TRP A 97 22.00 -24.25 -2.34
CA TRP A 97 20.60 -24.09 -1.96
C TRP A 97 19.92 -25.41 -1.55
N THR A 98 20.35 -26.57 -2.07
CA THR A 98 19.78 -27.86 -1.67
C THR A 98 20.07 -28.22 -0.21
N LYS A 99 21.11 -27.62 0.39
CA LYS A 99 21.51 -27.87 1.78
C LYS A 99 20.71 -27.02 2.78
N VAL A 100 19.96 -26.03 2.29
CA VAL A 100 19.20 -25.10 3.14
C VAL A 100 17.84 -25.69 3.52
N VAL A 101 17.54 -25.68 4.81
CA VAL A 101 16.19 -25.89 5.34
C VAL A 101 15.64 -24.52 5.70
N PHE A 102 14.47 -24.20 5.14
CA PHE A 102 13.73 -22.99 5.48
C PHE A 102 12.68 -23.33 6.53
N SER A 103 12.57 -22.50 7.56
CA SER A 103 11.50 -22.59 8.57
C SER A 103 10.91 -21.22 8.82
N ASP A 104 9.61 -21.15 9.06
CA ASP A 104 8.93 -19.89 9.41
C ASP A 104 7.61 -20.19 10.16
N GLU A 105 7.12 -19.22 10.92
CA GLU A 105 5.79 -19.24 11.51
C GLU A 105 4.79 -18.45 10.66
N SER A 106 3.65 -19.06 10.34
CA SER A 106 2.57 -18.38 9.64
C SER A 106 1.28 -18.37 10.44
N LYS A 107 0.72 -17.16 10.60
CA LYS A 107 -0.61 -16.91 11.14
C LYS A 107 -1.67 -16.97 10.05
N PHE A 108 -2.61 -17.91 10.17
CA PHE A 108 -3.81 -18.02 9.35
C PHE A 108 -5.02 -17.49 10.12
N ASN A 109 -5.60 -16.38 9.64
CA ASN A 109 -6.77 -15.77 10.27
C ASN A 109 -8.05 -16.44 9.73
N ARG A 110 -9.01 -16.75 10.62
CA ARG A 110 -10.31 -17.35 10.24
C ARG A 110 -11.27 -16.35 9.59
N PHE A 111 -11.11 -15.07 9.92
CA PHE A 111 -11.90 -13.97 9.36
C PHE A 111 -11.00 -12.81 8.92
N GLY A 112 -11.41 -12.10 7.86
CA GLY A 112 -10.89 -10.77 7.54
C GLY A 112 -10.36 -10.61 6.13
N SER A 113 -11.25 -10.31 5.17
CA SER A 113 -10.82 -9.47 4.05
C SER A 113 -10.77 -8.04 4.56
N ASP A 114 -9.59 -7.56 4.93
CA ASP A 114 -9.32 -6.12 4.98
C ASP A 114 -9.61 -5.57 3.58
N GLY A 115 -10.77 -4.94 3.42
CA GLY A 115 -11.30 -4.45 2.15
C GLY A 115 -10.33 -3.57 1.36
N LYS A 116 -10.66 -3.28 0.11
CA LYS A 116 -9.83 -2.46 -0.77
C LYS A 116 -9.67 -1.04 -0.19
N LYS A 117 -8.46 -0.72 0.28
CA LYS A 117 -8.06 0.63 0.67
C LYS A 117 -7.46 1.36 -0.54
N TYR A 118 -7.77 2.64 -0.69
CA TYR A 118 -7.32 3.47 -1.81
C TYR A 118 -6.33 4.54 -1.34
N VAL A 119 -5.42 4.92 -2.23
CA VAL A 119 -4.48 6.04 -2.09
C VAL A 119 -4.48 6.88 -3.36
N ARG A 120 -4.18 8.17 -3.22
CA ARG A 120 -4.00 9.14 -4.30
C ARG A 120 -2.54 9.19 -4.71
N ARG A 121 -2.17 8.58 -5.86
CA ARG A 121 -0.77 8.51 -6.29
C ARG A 121 -0.59 8.73 -7.78
N ARG A 122 0.58 9.23 -8.16
CA ARG A 122 1.07 9.32 -9.54
C ARG A 122 1.62 7.97 -10.01
N PRO A 123 1.73 7.74 -11.32
CA PRO A 123 2.51 6.62 -11.85
C PRO A 123 3.93 6.62 -11.26
N GLY A 124 4.45 5.44 -10.91
CA GLY A 124 5.78 5.29 -10.28
C GLY A 124 5.81 5.43 -8.74
N GLU A 125 4.82 6.07 -8.11
CA GLU A 125 4.79 6.27 -6.64
C GLU A 125 4.29 5.04 -5.86
N GLU A 126 4.17 3.87 -6.49
CA GLU A 126 3.51 2.68 -5.95
C GLU A 126 4.12 2.16 -4.64
N PHE A 127 5.45 2.17 -4.55
CA PHE A 127 6.19 1.65 -3.40
C PHE A 127 6.69 2.76 -2.47
N MET A 128 6.26 4.01 -2.68
CA MET A 128 6.55 5.08 -1.72
C MET A 128 5.89 4.75 -0.38
N PRO A 129 6.57 4.95 0.77
CA PRO A 129 6.01 4.65 2.08
C PRO A 129 4.63 5.29 2.32
N LYS A 130 4.44 6.53 1.86
CA LYS A 130 3.16 7.27 1.94
C LYS A 130 2.02 6.67 1.12
N CYS A 131 2.33 5.83 0.12
CA CYS A 131 1.39 5.19 -0.80
C CYS A 131 1.19 3.68 -0.51
N THR A 132 1.77 3.18 0.58
CA THR A 132 1.64 1.79 1.04
C THR A 132 0.91 1.73 2.38
N ILE A 133 0.40 0.55 2.73
CA ILE A 133 -0.11 0.27 4.07
C ILE A 133 0.67 -0.93 4.63
N PRO A 134 1.13 -0.84 5.89
CA PRO A 134 1.72 -1.99 6.57
C PRO A 134 0.70 -3.11 6.64
N THR A 135 1.15 -4.32 6.36
CA THR A 135 0.37 -5.52 6.68
C THR A 135 0.49 -5.75 8.18
N ILE A 136 -0.58 -5.48 8.92
CA ILE A 136 -0.69 -5.83 10.35
C ILE A 136 -1.80 -6.87 10.47
N LYS A 137 -1.53 -8.02 11.08
CA LYS A 137 -2.49 -9.13 11.23
C LYS A 137 -3.16 -9.08 12.62
N HIS A 138 -4.33 -8.45 12.77
CA HIS A 138 -5.09 -8.48 14.03
C HIS A 138 -6.57 -8.87 13.84
N GLY A 139 -7.11 -9.65 14.79
CA GLY A 139 -8.56 -9.91 14.97
C GLY A 139 -9.08 -11.25 14.41
N GLY A 140 -10.13 -11.81 15.05
CA GLY A 140 -11.01 -12.83 14.46
C GLY A 140 -10.69 -14.30 14.72
N GLY A 141 -9.77 -14.62 15.65
CA GLY A 141 -9.28 -15.98 15.85
C GLY A 141 -8.36 -16.43 14.72
N SER A 142 -7.27 -17.10 15.08
CA SER A 142 -6.22 -17.47 14.15
C SER A 142 -5.51 -18.74 14.58
N VAL A 143 -5.08 -19.54 13.62
CA VAL A 143 -4.18 -20.67 13.87
C VAL A 143 -2.76 -20.20 13.54
N MET A 144 -1.84 -20.37 14.48
CA MET A 144 -0.41 -20.23 14.26
C MET A 144 0.15 -21.59 13.88
N VAL A 145 0.96 -21.62 12.83
CA VAL A 145 1.60 -22.86 12.37
C VAL A 145 3.07 -22.57 12.18
N TRP A 146 3.93 -23.42 12.75
CA TRP A 146 5.34 -23.50 12.38
C TRP A 146 5.50 -24.62 11.35
N ALA A 147 6.31 -24.39 10.32
CA ALA A 147 6.69 -25.44 9.40
C ALA A 147 8.11 -25.23 8.90
N ALA A 148 8.76 -26.34 8.54
CA ALA A 148 10.02 -26.33 7.82
C ALA A 148 9.88 -27.03 6.46
N PHE A 149 10.73 -26.68 5.50
CA PHE A 149 10.83 -27.37 4.22
C PHE A 149 12.22 -27.20 3.61
N ASN A 150 12.57 -28.07 2.67
CA ASN A 150 13.77 -27.91 1.85
C ASN A 150 13.46 -28.27 0.39
N ARG A 151 14.49 -28.40 -0.46
CA ARG A 151 14.30 -28.74 -1.88
C ARG A 151 13.56 -30.06 -2.10
N ASN A 152 13.68 -31.02 -1.18
CA ASN A 152 13.11 -32.35 -1.34
C ASN A 152 11.64 -32.41 -0.92
N GLY A 153 11.12 -31.35 -0.29
CA GLY A 153 9.71 -31.25 0.05
C GLY A 153 9.44 -30.59 1.40
N PRO A 154 8.17 -30.62 1.83
CA PRO A 154 7.78 -30.16 3.16
C PRO A 154 8.38 -31.06 4.24
N GLY A 155 8.86 -30.43 5.31
CA GLY A 155 9.21 -31.06 6.57
C GLY A 155 8.04 -31.04 7.55
N PRO A 156 8.31 -31.16 8.86
CA PRO A 156 7.27 -31.18 9.89
C PRO A 156 6.45 -29.88 9.90
N LEU A 157 5.16 -30.03 10.21
CA LEU A 157 4.22 -28.94 10.43
C LEU A 157 3.63 -29.08 11.82
N HIS A 158 3.75 -28.03 12.63
CA HIS A 158 3.30 -28.00 14.00
C HIS A 158 2.32 -26.84 14.20
N ILE A 159 1.12 -27.16 14.70
CA ILE A 159 0.17 -26.15 15.15
C ILE A 159 0.67 -25.63 16.50
N VAL A 160 0.86 -24.32 16.59
CA VAL A 160 1.32 -23.67 17.82
C VAL A 160 0.09 -23.19 18.57
N GLU A 161 -0.21 -23.84 19.70
CA GLU A 161 -1.40 -23.57 20.51
C GLU A 161 -1.26 -22.31 21.39
N ALA A 162 -0.03 -21.86 21.65
CA ALA A 162 0.29 -20.71 22.50
C ALA A 162 1.37 -19.79 21.89
N ILE A 163 1.91 -18.86 22.68
CA ILE A 163 3.08 -18.06 22.29
C ILE A 163 4.31 -18.98 22.36
N MET A 164 5.02 -19.15 21.25
CA MET A 164 6.26 -19.92 21.22
C MET A 164 7.32 -19.21 22.08
N ASP A 165 7.87 -19.92 23.07
CA ASP A 165 8.99 -19.48 23.88
C ASP A 165 10.28 -20.18 23.42
N SER A 166 11.44 -19.66 23.84
CA SER A 166 12.75 -20.20 23.44
C SER A 166 13.13 -21.49 24.19
N THR A 167 12.23 -22.04 24.99
CA THR A 167 12.51 -23.08 26.00
C THR A 167 11.72 -24.37 25.80
N SER A 168 10.83 -24.42 24.81
CA SER A 168 10.05 -25.62 24.44
C SER A 168 10.77 -26.52 23.45
#